data_AF-C0B9A5-F1
#
_entry.id   AF-C0B9A5-F1
#
_cell.length_a   1.000
_cell.length_b   1.000
_cell.length_c   1.000
_cell.angle_alpha   90.00
_cell.angle_beta   90.00
_cell.angle_gamma   90.00
#
_symmetry.space_group_name_H-M   'P 1'
#
loop_
_entity.id
_entity.type
_entity.pdbx_description
1 polymer ?
#
loop_
_entity_poly.entity_id
_entity_poly.type
_entity_poly.pdbx_seq_one_letter_code
_entity_poly.pdbx_strand_id
1 'polypeptide(L)'
;MRKITKWLCSVLLVAAIGLTGCGQKQKTESTAEKSNENHFVGEWIVEPEYAISKVGDENTLFVDGRGEKKAILGTVKGAIATVWQDWSITEGKQGDEKWGCIQEPEQLEETLGNLGITKDKEIILIGETLDGWGDDARLLWELRAAGYEDVKMVDGGWKALKDSGIKTQFLASKPEPAEVKSMKLIIPM
;
A
#
# COMPACT_ATOMS: atom_id res chain seq x y z
N MET A 1 -20.09 65.07 34.73
CA MET A 1 -19.30 66.19 34.17
C MET A 1 -18.16 65.62 33.32
N ARG A 2 -17.94 66.21 32.14
CA ARG A 2 -16.95 65.83 31.11
C ARG A 2 -15.51 66.08 31.58
N LYS A 3 -14.55 65.33 31.01
CA LYS A 3 -13.29 65.77 30.33
C LYS A 3 -12.19 64.69 30.49
N ILE A 4 -11.67 64.06 29.42
CA ILE A 4 -10.62 64.53 28.46
C ILE A 4 -9.28 64.77 29.19
N THR A 5 -8.06 64.36 28.84
CA THR A 5 -7.39 63.41 27.91
C THR A 5 -5.87 63.56 28.22
N LYS A 6 -5.04 62.59 27.77
CA LYS A 6 -3.59 62.67 27.40
C LYS A 6 -2.58 62.27 28.49
N TRP A 7 -1.79 61.19 28.35
CA TRP A 7 -0.70 60.81 27.42
C TRP A 7 0.71 61.28 27.85
N LEU A 8 1.70 60.46 27.45
CA LEU A 8 3.17 60.54 27.54
C LEU A 8 3.82 59.79 28.73
N CYS A 9 4.42 58.61 28.50
CA CYS A 9 5.73 58.32 27.86
C CYS A 9 6.87 58.38 28.88
N SER A 10 7.48 57.24 29.21
CA SER A 10 8.91 56.99 28.97
C SER A 10 9.30 55.59 29.39
N VAL A 11 9.83 54.87 28.39
CA VAL A 11 10.42 53.55 28.44
C VAL A 11 11.77 53.63 29.17
N LEU A 12 12.04 52.67 30.07
CA LEU A 12 13.42 52.32 30.43
C LEU A 12 13.57 50.79 30.30
N LEU A 13 14.38 50.46 29.31
CA LEU A 13 14.74 49.16 28.78
C LEU A 13 15.77 48.51 29.73
N VAL A 14 15.53 47.28 30.20
CA VAL A 14 16.63 46.36 30.54
C VAL A 14 16.37 45.05 29.83
N ALA A 15 17.31 44.75 28.93
CA ALA A 15 17.33 43.62 28.03
C ALA A 15 17.63 42.31 28.77
N ALA A 16 16.87 41.27 28.46
CA ALA A 16 17.30 39.89 28.57
C ALA A 16 17.20 39.25 27.17
N ILE A 17 18.36 39.15 26.53
CA ILE A 17 18.68 38.24 25.43
C ILE A 17 18.43 36.81 25.98
N GLY A 18 17.78 35.85 25.34
CA GLY A 18 17.51 35.61 23.93
C GLY A 18 17.80 34.12 23.69
N LEU A 19 16.76 33.30 23.57
CA LEU A 19 16.80 32.02 22.85
C LEU A 19 15.51 31.93 22.02
N THR A 20 15.62 32.45 20.81
CA THR A 20 14.68 32.26 19.71
C THR A 20 14.73 30.82 19.23
N GLY A 21 13.56 30.20 19.12
CA GLY A 21 13.34 28.96 18.39
C GLY A 21 11.94 28.96 17.81
N CYS A 22 11.70 29.78 16.78
CA CYS A 22 10.54 29.65 15.91
C CYS A 22 10.68 28.35 15.12
N GLY A 23 9.70 27.45 15.26
CA GLY A 23 9.57 26.24 14.47
C GLY A 23 8.11 25.85 14.43
N GLN A 24 7.33 26.60 13.67
CA GLN A 24 5.95 26.27 13.35
C GLN A 24 5.96 24.99 12.50
N LYS A 25 5.92 23.82 13.14
CA LYS A 25 5.52 22.61 12.43
C LYS A 25 4.03 22.73 12.20
N GLN A 26 3.68 23.12 10.99
CA GLN A 26 2.38 22.86 10.39
C GLN A 26 2.15 21.36 10.54
N LYS A 27 1.35 20.97 11.54
CA LYS A 27 0.82 19.63 11.63
C LYS A 27 -0.19 19.58 10.49
N THR A 28 0.23 19.08 9.34
CA THR A 28 -0.71 18.61 8.33
C THR A 28 -1.63 17.64 9.07
N GLU A 29 -2.86 18.07 9.30
CA GLU A 29 -3.94 17.17 9.64
C GLU A 29 -4.01 16.17 8.50
N SER A 30 -3.39 15.00 8.71
CA SER A 30 -3.88 13.78 8.10
C SER A 30 -5.35 13.73 8.50
N THR A 31 -6.22 13.97 7.52
CA THR A 31 -7.61 13.57 7.59
C THR A 31 -7.60 12.06 7.74
N ALA A 32 -7.45 11.58 8.98
CA ALA A 32 -7.88 10.25 9.34
C ALA A 32 -9.40 10.27 9.16
N GLU A 33 -9.83 9.81 7.99
CA GLU A 33 -11.25 9.60 7.70
C GLU A 33 -11.82 8.70 8.80
N LYS A 34 -13.02 9.05 9.27
CA LYS A 34 -13.73 8.35 10.34
C LYS A 34 -13.74 6.85 10.05
N SER A 35 -13.07 6.08 10.89
CA SER A 35 -13.25 4.64 10.98
C SER A 35 -14.72 4.35 11.23
N ASN A 36 -15.39 3.72 10.26
CA ASN A 36 -16.60 2.97 10.54
C ASN A 36 -16.20 1.86 11.53
N GLU A 37 -16.97 1.62 12.59
CA GLU A 37 -16.49 0.98 13.83
C GLU A 37 -15.99 -0.49 13.67
N ASN A 38 -16.01 -1.05 12.46
CA ASN A 38 -15.58 -2.41 12.13
C ASN A 38 -14.61 -2.52 10.92
N HIS A 39 -14.12 -1.41 10.36
CA HIS A 39 -13.27 -1.44 9.17
C HIS A 39 -11.96 -0.66 9.33
N PHE A 40 -10.89 -1.21 8.76
CA PHE A 40 -9.58 -0.58 8.71
C PHE A 40 -9.40 0.16 7.39
N VAL A 41 -9.10 1.46 7.48
CA VAL A 41 -8.71 2.30 6.34
C VAL A 41 -7.38 2.97 6.65
N GLY A 42 -6.48 2.96 5.68
CA GLY A 42 -5.17 3.60 5.81
C GLY A 42 -4.46 3.67 4.46
N GLU A 43 -3.18 4.06 4.49
CA GLU A 43 -2.36 4.17 3.28
C GLU A 43 -2.33 2.88 2.46
N TRP A 44 -2.28 1.73 3.15
CA TRP A 44 -2.07 0.41 2.54
C TRP A 44 -3.28 -0.53 2.64
N ILE A 45 -4.37 -0.09 3.26
CA ILE A 45 -5.56 -0.93 3.47
C ILE A 45 -6.82 -0.15 3.13
N VAL A 46 -7.69 -0.78 2.35
CA VAL A 46 -8.93 -0.17 1.87
C VAL A 46 -10.14 -1.06 2.13
N GLU A 47 -11.31 -0.45 2.25
CA GLU A 47 -12.58 -1.15 2.34
C GLU A 47 -12.94 -1.86 1.02
N PRO A 48 -13.73 -2.94 1.07
CA PRO A 48 -14.20 -3.66 -0.12
C PRO A 48 -14.90 -2.76 -1.15
N GLU A 49 -15.63 -1.75 -0.72
CA GLU A 49 -16.38 -0.82 -1.56
C GLU A 49 -15.45 0.01 -2.45
N TYR A 50 -14.28 0.40 -1.92
CA TYR A 50 -13.24 1.05 -2.71
C TYR A 50 -12.73 0.12 -3.81
N ALA A 51 -12.39 -1.11 -3.47
CA ALA A 51 -11.94 -2.11 -4.44
C ALA A 51 -13.01 -2.37 -5.53
N ILE A 52 -14.29 -2.45 -5.17
CA ILE A 52 -15.38 -2.59 -6.15
C ILE A 52 -15.39 -1.44 -7.16
N SER A 53 -15.15 -0.20 -6.70
CA SER A 53 -15.11 0.97 -7.58
C SER A 53 -13.97 0.94 -8.61
N LYS A 54 -12.92 0.15 -8.34
CA LYS A 54 -11.73 0.03 -9.21
C LYS A 54 -11.80 -1.11 -10.21
N VAL A 55 -12.81 -1.98 -10.14
CA VAL A 55 -12.91 -3.12 -11.06
C VAL A 55 -13.08 -2.64 -12.51
N GLY A 56 -12.07 -2.91 -13.33
CA GLY A 56 -12.03 -2.54 -14.74
C GLY A 56 -11.43 -1.16 -15.02
N ASP A 57 -10.86 -0.49 -14.02
CA ASP A 57 -10.04 0.70 -14.22
C ASP A 57 -8.71 0.30 -14.90
N GLU A 58 -8.33 1.02 -15.95
CA GLU A 58 -7.12 0.76 -16.74
C GLU A 58 -5.82 1.04 -15.97
N ASN A 59 -5.90 1.88 -14.93
CA ASN A 59 -4.76 2.25 -14.08
C ASN A 59 -4.70 1.41 -12.79
N THR A 60 -5.60 0.42 -12.63
CA THR A 60 -5.60 -0.47 -11.46
C THR A 60 -5.35 -1.91 -11.89
N LEU A 61 -4.49 -2.61 -11.16
CA LEU A 61 -4.28 -4.04 -11.31
C LEU A 61 -4.65 -4.77 -10.02
N PHE A 62 -5.61 -5.68 -10.13
CA PHE A 62 -5.90 -6.64 -9.06
C PHE A 62 -4.94 -7.82 -9.14
N VAL A 63 -4.32 -8.18 -8.02
CA VAL A 63 -3.39 -9.30 -7.91
C VAL A 63 -3.87 -10.24 -6.82
N ASP A 64 -4.24 -11.46 -7.21
CA ASP A 64 -4.67 -12.51 -6.31
C ASP A 64 -3.49 -13.28 -5.75
N GLY A 65 -3.08 -12.89 -4.53
CA GLY A 65 -1.96 -13.49 -3.81
C GLY A 65 -2.24 -14.89 -3.26
N ARG A 66 -3.50 -15.34 -3.32
CA ARG A 66 -3.88 -16.71 -2.93
C ARG A 66 -3.42 -17.76 -3.95
N GLY A 67 -2.91 -17.30 -5.10
CA GLY A 67 -2.38 -18.12 -6.18
C GLY A 67 -3.43 -18.72 -7.10
N GLU A 68 -2.95 -19.25 -8.23
CA GLU A 68 -3.79 -19.77 -9.32
C GLU A 68 -4.78 -20.85 -8.85
N LYS A 69 -4.37 -21.73 -7.92
CA LYS A 69 -5.21 -22.82 -7.41
C LYS A 69 -6.52 -22.30 -6.80
N LYS A 70 -6.46 -21.16 -6.08
CA LYS A 70 -7.64 -20.53 -5.49
C LYS A 70 -8.38 -19.69 -6.52
N ALA A 71 -7.65 -18.97 -7.39
CA ALA A 71 -8.24 -18.18 -8.47
C ALA A 71 -9.04 -19.01 -9.48
N ILE A 72 -8.68 -20.29 -9.70
CA ILE A 72 -9.47 -21.22 -10.53
C ILE A 72 -10.91 -21.33 -10.03
N LEU A 73 -11.12 -21.30 -8.70
CA LEU A 73 -12.43 -21.40 -8.08
C LEU A 73 -13.16 -20.05 -7.97
N GLY A 74 -12.48 -18.94 -8.31
CA GLY A 74 -13.03 -17.61 -8.28
C GLY A 74 -12.02 -16.56 -7.84
N THR A 75 -11.94 -15.47 -8.60
CA THR A 75 -11.17 -14.26 -8.28
C THR A 75 -11.91 -13.00 -8.77
N VAL A 76 -11.38 -11.82 -8.49
CA VAL A 76 -11.91 -10.54 -8.98
C VAL A 76 -11.80 -10.49 -10.51
N LYS A 77 -12.82 -9.96 -11.18
CA LYS A 77 -12.81 -9.83 -12.64
C LYS A 77 -11.62 -8.96 -13.08
N GLY A 78 -10.79 -9.47 -13.98
CA GLY A 78 -9.58 -8.80 -14.45
C GLY A 78 -8.32 -9.12 -13.64
N ALA A 79 -8.42 -9.77 -12.47
CA ALA A 79 -7.27 -10.03 -11.62
C ALA A 79 -6.31 -11.07 -12.21
N ILE A 80 -5.01 -10.84 -12.07
CA ILE A 80 -3.97 -11.86 -12.24
C ILE A 80 -3.80 -12.65 -10.93
N ALA A 81 -3.08 -13.77 -10.95
CA ALA A 81 -2.76 -14.51 -9.74
C ALA A 81 -1.26 -14.83 -9.67
N THR A 82 -0.73 -14.83 -8.46
CA THR A 82 0.67 -15.14 -8.14
C THR A 82 0.74 -15.56 -6.66
N VAL A 83 1.89 -16.03 -6.23
CA VAL A 83 2.17 -16.28 -4.81
C VAL A 83 3.49 -15.62 -4.43
N TRP A 84 3.67 -15.27 -3.16
CA TRP A 84 4.89 -14.54 -2.71
C TRP A 84 6.18 -15.32 -2.99
N GLN A 85 6.09 -16.64 -3.05
CA GLN A 85 7.20 -17.51 -3.42
C GLN A 85 7.73 -17.21 -4.82
N ASP A 86 6.88 -16.76 -5.75
CA ASP A 86 7.28 -16.41 -7.12
C ASP A 86 8.23 -15.20 -7.13
N TRP A 87 8.18 -14.35 -6.10
CA TRP A 87 8.95 -13.11 -5.96
C TRP A 87 10.13 -13.26 -4.98
N SER A 88 10.32 -14.48 -4.47
CA SER A 88 11.30 -14.81 -3.43
C SER A 88 12.29 -15.87 -3.90
N ILE A 89 13.43 -15.93 -3.23
CA ILE A 89 14.43 -16.99 -3.39
C ILE A 89 13.90 -18.23 -2.68
N THR A 90 13.50 -19.24 -3.44
CA THR A 90 12.98 -20.51 -2.88
C THR A 90 13.90 -21.71 -3.14
N GLU A 91 15.10 -21.45 -3.65
CA GLU A 91 16.15 -22.45 -3.80
C GLU A 91 16.64 -22.91 -2.43
N GLY A 92 16.84 -24.22 -2.26
CA GLY A 92 17.19 -24.81 -0.96
C GLY A 92 15.95 -25.17 -0.13
N LYS A 93 16.03 -24.97 1.19
CA LYS A 93 14.95 -25.29 2.14
C LYS A 93 14.70 -24.13 3.11
N GLN A 94 13.50 -24.13 3.69
CA GLN A 94 13.14 -23.20 4.76
C GLN A 94 14.17 -23.23 5.90
N GLY A 95 14.69 -22.05 6.25
CA GLY A 95 15.72 -21.86 7.26
C GLY A 95 17.14 -21.71 6.71
N ASP A 96 17.34 -21.95 5.40
CA ASP A 96 18.59 -21.55 4.74
C ASP A 96 18.67 -20.01 4.63
N GLU A 97 19.89 -19.47 4.65
CA GLU A 97 20.17 -18.02 4.82
C GLU A 97 19.38 -17.12 3.85
N LYS A 98 19.27 -17.51 2.58
CA LYS A 98 18.57 -16.74 1.54
C LYS A 98 17.13 -17.18 1.31
N TRP A 99 16.68 -18.28 1.92
CA TRP A 99 15.37 -18.83 1.60
C TRP A 99 14.27 -17.88 2.10
N GLY A 100 13.38 -17.49 1.19
CA GLY A 100 12.29 -16.56 1.44
C GLY A 100 12.67 -15.08 1.39
N CYS A 101 13.93 -14.74 1.10
CA CYS A 101 14.33 -13.37 0.78
C CYS A 101 13.73 -12.95 -0.57
N ILE A 102 13.52 -11.65 -0.76
CA ILE A 102 13.13 -11.09 -2.06
C ILE A 102 14.22 -11.43 -3.08
N GLN A 103 13.81 -11.71 -4.32
CA GLN A 103 14.72 -11.87 -5.45
C GLN A 103 15.65 -10.65 -5.60
N GLU A 104 16.84 -10.89 -6.16
CA GLU A 104 17.74 -9.80 -6.55
C GLU A 104 17.04 -8.87 -7.55
N PRO A 105 17.34 -7.55 -7.56
CA PRO A 105 16.55 -6.56 -8.28
C PRO A 105 16.26 -6.90 -9.76
N GLU A 106 17.26 -7.36 -10.51
CA GLU A 106 17.11 -7.70 -11.93
C GLU A 106 16.12 -8.85 -12.16
N GLN A 107 16.14 -9.86 -11.29
CA GLN A 107 15.22 -10.99 -11.37
C GLN A 107 13.81 -10.57 -10.97
N LEU A 108 13.68 -9.74 -9.93
CA LEU A 108 12.38 -9.21 -9.51
C LEU A 108 11.76 -8.30 -10.59
N GLU A 109 12.57 -7.49 -11.29
CA GLU A 109 12.12 -6.69 -12.44
C GLU A 109 11.48 -7.57 -13.51
N GLU A 110 12.16 -8.64 -13.90
CA GLU A 110 11.65 -9.58 -14.90
C GLU A 110 10.36 -10.25 -14.42
N THR A 111 10.35 -10.74 -13.16
CA THR A 111 9.17 -11.38 -12.56
C THR A 111 7.96 -10.44 -12.55
N LEU A 112 8.09 -9.23 -12.00
CA LEU A 112 6.99 -8.27 -11.90
C LEU A 112 6.58 -7.74 -13.28
N GLY A 113 7.56 -7.54 -14.18
CA GLY A 113 7.32 -7.12 -15.56
C GLY A 113 6.52 -8.13 -16.35
N ASN A 114 6.84 -9.43 -16.23
CA ASN A 114 6.06 -10.51 -16.85
C ASN A 114 4.62 -10.58 -16.32
N LEU A 115 4.40 -10.12 -15.09
CA LEU A 115 3.07 -10.01 -14.48
C LEU A 115 2.34 -8.70 -14.82
N GLY A 116 3.01 -7.74 -15.48
CA GLY A 116 2.43 -6.42 -15.75
C GLY A 116 2.26 -5.55 -14.51
N ILE A 117 2.98 -5.87 -13.42
CA ILE A 117 2.97 -5.14 -12.15
C ILE A 117 3.97 -4.00 -12.24
N THR A 118 3.48 -2.81 -12.58
CA THR A 118 4.29 -1.61 -12.83
C THR A 118 3.99 -0.50 -11.82
N LYS A 119 4.94 0.40 -11.60
CA LYS A 119 4.85 1.45 -10.56
C LYS A 119 3.87 2.57 -10.87
N ASP A 120 3.41 2.67 -12.12
CA ASP A 120 2.41 3.63 -12.59
C ASP A 120 0.97 3.15 -12.38
N LYS A 121 0.77 1.89 -11.96
CA LYS A 121 -0.54 1.33 -11.61
C LYS A 121 -0.76 1.34 -10.11
N GLU A 122 -2.03 1.50 -9.72
CA GLU A 122 -2.48 1.11 -8.38
C GLU A 122 -2.59 -0.41 -8.31
N ILE A 123 -1.91 -1.03 -7.36
CA ILE A 123 -1.93 -2.47 -7.16
C ILE A 123 -2.82 -2.82 -5.97
N ILE A 124 -3.90 -3.56 -6.21
CA ILE A 124 -4.82 -4.04 -5.17
C ILE A 124 -4.64 -5.54 -4.97
N LEU A 125 -4.12 -5.91 -3.81
CA LEU A 125 -3.79 -7.27 -3.41
C LEU A 125 -4.98 -7.97 -2.76
N ILE A 126 -5.25 -9.20 -3.18
CA ILE A 126 -6.30 -10.05 -2.66
C ILE A 126 -5.67 -11.23 -1.92
N GLY A 127 -5.98 -11.38 -0.63
CA GLY A 127 -5.53 -12.50 0.19
C GLY A 127 -6.67 -13.22 0.92
N GLU A 128 -6.31 -14.28 1.65
CA GLU A 128 -7.16 -14.86 2.70
C GLU A 128 -6.76 -14.22 4.05
N THR A 129 -7.10 -12.94 4.25
CA THR A 129 -6.55 -12.10 5.33
C THR A 129 -6.85 -12.60 6.75
N LEU A 130 -8.01 -13.22 6.99
CA LEU A 130 -8.42 -13.69 8.33
C LEU A 130 -8.11 -15.17 8.58
N ASP A 131 -8.29 -16.02 7.56
CA ASP A 131 -8.20 -17.48 7.68
C ASP A 131 -6.96 -18.08 6.98
N GLY A 132 -6.11 -17.23 6.41
CA GLY A 132 -4.95 -17.60 5.60
C GLY A 132 -3.62 -17.20 6.22
N TRP A 133 -2.56 -17.33 5.41
CA TRP A 133 -1.18 -17.08 5.83
C TRP A 133 -0.79 -15.59 5.81
N GLY A 134 -1.60 -14.75 5.16
CA GLY A 134 -1.30 -13.32 4.97
C GLY A 134 -0.50 -13.05 3.68
N ASP A 135 -0.82 -13.75 2.60
CA ASP A 135 -0.14 -13.61 1.30
C ASP A 135 -0.20 -12.17 0.76
N ASP A 136 -1.34 -11.50 0.90
CA ASP A 136 -1.53 -10.09 0.55
C ASP A 136 -0.58 -9.16 1.31
N ALA A 137 -0.43 -9.35 2.62
CA ALA A 137 0.51 -8.56 3.42
C ALA A 137 1.98 -8.86 3.03
N ARG A 138 2.32 -10.11 2.73
CA ARG A 138 3.67 -10.50 2.27
C ARG A 138 4.01 -9.85 0.93
N LEU A 139 3.10 -9.92 -0.05
CA LEU A 139 3.26 -9.29 -1.36
C LEU A 139 3.32 -7.77 -1.24
N LEU A 140 2.51 -7.16 -0.35
CA LEU A 140 2.57 -5.72 -0.09
C LEU A 140 3.97 -5.32 0.38
N TRP A 141 4.53 -6.05 1.35
CA TRP A 141 5.87 -5.77 1.86
C TRP A 141 6.93 -5.87 0.75
N GLU A 142 6.83 -6.85 -0.16
CA GLU A 142 7.78 -7.00 -1.28
C GLU A 142 7.72 -5.81 -2.24
N LEU A 143 6.51 -5.42 -2.63
CA LEU A 143 6.30 -4.28 -3.53
C LEU A 143 6.77 -2.98 -2.87
N ARG A 144 6.50 -2.79 -1.58
CA ARG A 144 7.00 -1.63 -0.82
C ARG A 144 8.52 -1.64 -0.72
N ALA A 145 9.14 -2.79 -0.47
CA ALA A 145 10.60 -2.94 -0.46
C ALA A 145 11.21 -2.63 -1.83
N ALA A 146 10.51 -2.98 -2.92
CA ALA A 146 10.84 -2.68 -4.31
C ALA A 146 10.52 -1.23 -4.74
N GLY A 147 9.95 -0.42 -3.84
CA GLY A 147 9.64 0.98 -4.09
C GLY A 147 8.41 1.22 -4.96
N TYR A 148 7.43 0.33 -4.90
CA TYR A 148 6.06 0.62 -5.35
C TYR A 148 5.38 1.41 -4.25
N GLU A 149 4.77 2.53 -4.61
CA GLU A 149 4.12 3.40 -3.63
C GLU A 149 2.62 3.13 -3.53
N ASP A 150 1.97 2.90 -4.67
CA ASP A 150 0.53 2.71 -4.75
C ASP A 150 0.12 1.23 -4.67
N VAL A 151 0.22 0.68 -3.46
CA VAL A 151 -0.08 -0.73 -3.17
C VAL A 151 -1.03 -0.82 -1.99
N LYS A 152 -2.12 -1.56 -2.16
CA LYS A 152 -3.21 -1.68 -1.18
C LYS A 152 -3.62 -3.13 -0.99
N MET A 153 -3.96 -3.50 0.23
CA MET A 153 -4.68 -4.74 0.55
C MET A 153 -6.14 -4.41 0.87
N VAL A 154 -7.04 -5.38 0.74
CA VAL A 154 -8.45 -5.18 1.08
C VAL A 154 -8.73 -5.67 2.50
N ASP A 155 -9.37 -4.83 3.31
CA ASP A 155 -9.82 -5.21 4.64
C ASP A 155 -10.78 -6.42 4.58
N GLY A 156 -10.43 -7.50 5.28
CA GLY A 156 -11.13 -8.79 5.23
C GLY A 156 -10.92 -9.62 3.95
N GLY A 157 -10.06 -9.16 3.04
CA GLY A 157 -9.56 -9.91 1.88
C GLY A 157 -10.65 -10.44 0.94
N TRP A 158 -10.38 -11.60 0.33
CA TRP A 158 -11.29 -12.23 -0.63
C TRP A 158 -12.69 -12.50 -0.07
N LYS A 159 -12.80 -12.84 1.22
CA LYS A 159 -14.09 -13.12 1.84
C LYS A 159 -14.94 -11.85 1.85
N ALA A 160 -14.40 -10.74 2.35
CA ALA A 160 -15.11 -9.46 2.40
C ALA A 160 -15.47 -8.96 1.00
N LEU A 161 -14.55 -9.08 0.04
CA LEU A 161 -14.81 -8.72 -1.36
C LEU A 161 -16.02 -9.46 -1.95
N LYS A 162 -16.12 -10.77 -1.74
CA LYS A 162 -17.28 -11.56 -2.17
C LYS A 162 -18.56 -11.15 -1.46
N ASP A 163 -18.48 -10.97 -0.14
CA ASP A 163 -19.64 -10.62 0.68
C ASP A 163 -20.19 -9.22 0.30
N SER A 164 -19.33 -8.29 -0.12
CA SER A 164 -19.70 -6.97 -0.66
C SER A 164 -20.13 -7.00 -2.15
N GLY A 165 -20.14 -8.16 -2.80
CA GLY A 165 -20.68 -8.32 -4.16
C GLY A 165 -19.74 -7.86 -5.28
N ILE A 166 -18.42 -7.96 -5.10
CA ILE A 166 -17.46 -7.67 -6.18
C ILE A 166 -17.76 -8.53 -7.42
N LYS A 167 -17.51 -7.97 -8.61
CA LYS A 167 -17.60 -8.76 -9.85
C LYS A 167 -16.48 -9.77 -9.90
N THR A 168 -16.84 -11.05 -10.04
CA THR A 168 -15.88 -12.17 -10.06
C THR A 168 -15.77 -12.83 -11.42
N GLN A 169 -14.71 -13.62 -11.61
CA GLN A 169 -14.54 -14.56 -12.70
C GLN A 169 -13.93 -15.88 -12.18
N PHE A 170 -14.06 -16.95 -12.95
CA PHE A 170 -13.27 -18.17 -12.78
C PHE A 170 -11.96 -18.04 -13.55
N LEU A 171 -10.88 -18.62 -13.01
CA LEU A 171 -9.51 -18.48 -13.52
C LEU A 171 -9.00 -17.03 -13.41
N ALA A 172 -7.73 -16.87 -13.11
CA ALA A 172 -7.08 -15.57 -13.22
C ALA A 172 -7.01 -15.13 -14.70
N SER A 173 -7.02 -13.83 -14.92
CA SER A 173 -6.64 -13.23 -16.20
C SER A 173 -5.18 -13.55 -16.51
N LYS A 174 -4.87 -13.71 -17.79
CA LYS A 174 -3.48 -13.77 -18.23
C LYS A 174 -2.83 -12.41 -17.99
N PRO A 175 -1.62 -12.35 -17.41
CA PRO A 175 -0.90 -11.09 -17.31
C PRO A 175 -0.63 -10.46 -18.67
N GLU A 176 -0.55 -9.14 -18.68
CA GLU A 176 -0.08 -8.35 -19.81
C GLU A 176 1.34 -7.87 -19.48
N PRO A 177 2.40 -8.49 -20.05
CA PRO A 177 3.76 -8.13 -19.72
C PRO A 177 4.04 -6.65 -20.00
N ALA A 178 4.74 -6.01 -19.08
CA ALA A 178 5.14 -4.62 -19.16
C ALA A 178 6.58 -4.44 -18.65
N GLU A 179 7.20 -3.35 -19.06
CA GLU A 179 8.59 -3.09 -18.71
C GLU A 179 8.68 -2.49 -17.29
N VAL A 180 9.46 -3.13 -16.41
CA VAL A 180 9.84 -2.59 -15.10
C VAL A 180 11.32 -2.24 -15.19
N LYS A 181 11.67 -1.00 -14.85
CA LYS A 181 13.04 -0.48 -14.96
C LYS A 181 13.52 0.11 -13.65
N SER A 182 14.83 0.03 -13.44
CA SER A 182 15.55 0.76 -12.38
C SER A 182 15.04 0.41 -10.98
N MET A 183 14.76 -0.87 -10.76
CA MET A 183 14.39 -1.43 -9.49
C MET A 183 15.53 -1.27 -8.51
N LYS A 184 15.19 -0.76 -7.35
CA LYS A 184 16.10 -0.65 -6.22
C LYS A 184 15.34 -1.06 -4.98
N LEU A 185 15.87 -2.04 -4.28
CA LEU A 185 15.37 -2.40 -2.96
C LEU A 185 15.69 -1.24 -2.00
N ILE A 186 14.66 -0.72 -1.35
CA ILE A 186 14.74 0.38 -0.37
C ILE A 186 15.12 -0.17 1.01
N ILE A 187 14.94 -1.47 1.23
CA ILE A 187 15.29 -2.18 2.47
C ILE A 187 16.56 -3.02 2.21
N PRO A 188 17.57 -2.97 3.09
CA PRO A 188 18.73 -3.85 2.98
C PRO A 188 18.31 -5.32 3.17
N MET A 189 18.83 -6.20 2.29
CA MET A 189 18.71 -7.65 2.40
C MET A 189 19.56 -8.22 3.52
#